data_AF-A0A2G5WKX3-F1
#
_entry.id   AF-A0A2G5WKX3-F1
#
_cell.length_a   1.000
_cell.length_b   1.000
_cell.length_c   1.000
_cell.angle_alpha   90.00
_cell.angle_beta   90.00
_cell.angle_gamma   90.00
#
_symmetry.space_group_name_H-M   'P 1'
#
loop_
_entity.id
_entity.type
_entity.pdbx_description
1 polymer ?
#
loop_
_entity_poly.entity_id
_entity_poly.type
_entity_poly.pdbx_seq_one_letter_code
_entity_poly.pdbx_strand_id
1 'polypeptide(L)'
;MGMNELNVSQVVKFSRHDHMNDLQLLLMYIDLGKYTEAKNCILEKTADMQRQASLQKLRLPRTEEWLTTLEWRYSVLTVELYCDIVSKIDSSDLDQVLAVYLENLVQLVIPTIERYTNCAVAIEVVTNETSWSIQLAFSELRTKQLDIPENSSQFTVEVHEESNQWTVTIGGQLGGL
;
A
#
# COMPACT_ATOMS: atom_id res chain seq x y z
N MET A 1 -2.78 22.95 -1.58
CA MET A 1 -3.03 23.21 -0.15
C MET A 1 -2.81 21.89 0.56
N GLY A 2 -1.61 21.72 1.14
CA GLY A 2 -1.21 20.62 2.02
C GLY A 2 -1.24 19.19 1.49
N MET A 3 -0.53 18.87 0.41
CA MET A 3 -0.15 17.47 0.20
C MET A 3 0.81 17.11 1.34
N ASN A 4 0.52 16.04 2.09
CA ASN A 4 1.44 15.40 3.04
C ASN A 4 2.64 14.81 2.27
N GLU A 5 3.38 15.62 1.53
CA GLU A 5 4.60 15.22 0.83
C GLU A 5 5.71 15.12 1.86
N LEU A 6 6.22 13.89 2.04
CA LEU A 6 7.40 13.66 2.85
C LEU A 6 8.62 14.05 2.04
N ASN A 7 9.49 14.88 2.62
CA ASN A 7 10.78 15.08 2.00
C ASN A 7 11.68 13.84 2.19
N VAL A 8 12.72 13.73 1.36
CA VAL A 8 13.67 12.60 1.39
C VAL A 8 14.25 12.36 2.79
N SER A 9 14.53 13.42 3.55
CA SER A 9 15.07 13.29 4.92
C SER A 9 14.06 12.67 5.89
N GLN A 10 12.78 13.03 5.77
CA GLN A 10 11.70 12.44 6.56
C GLN A 10 11.48 10.97 6.19
N VAL A 11 11.43 10.64 4.90
CA VAL A 11 11.34 9.26 4.40
C VAL A 11 12.45 8.38 4.99
N VAL A 12 13.71 8.82 4.89
CA VAL A 12 14.85 8.09 5.45
C VAL A 12 14.79 8.01 6.98
N LYS A 13 14.26 9.03 7.66
CA LYS A 13 14.08 9.01 9.11
C LYS A 13 13.06 7.94 9.53
N PHE A 14 11.92 7.84 8.83
CA PHE A 14 10.90 6.84 9.11
C PHE A 14 11.41 5.42 8.84
N SER A 15 12.00 5.18 7.67
CA SER A 15 12.62 3.88 7.35
C SER A 15 13.65 3.45 8.42
N ARG A 16 14.53 4.35 8.86
CA ARG A 16 15.49 4.03 9.94
C ARG A 16 14.80 3.70 11.26
N HIS A 17 13.74 4.43 11.61
CA HIS A 17 12.98 4.18 12.83
C HIS A 17 12.36 2.78 12.80
N ASP A 18 11.76 2.39 11.69
CA ASP A 18 11.10 1.10 11.53
C ASP A 18 12.12 -0.05 11.60
N HIS A 19 13.26 0.08 10.90
CA HIS A 19 14.35 -0.88 11.02
C HIS A 19 14.92 -0.99 12.44
N MET A 20 15.01 0.12 13.17
CA MET A 20 15.43 0.08 14.58
C MET A 20 14.42 -0.65 15.45
N ASN A 21 13.12 -0.48 15.21
CA ASN A 21 12.08 -1.21 15.93
C ASN A 21 12.15 -2.72 15.67
N ASP A 22 12.36 -3.11 14.41
CA ASP A 22 12.52 -4.52 14.03
C ASP A 22 13.72 -5.16 14.74
N LEU A 23 14.85 -4.45 14.79
CA LEU A 23 16.05 -4.91 15.50
C LEU A 23 15.84 -5.00 17.02
N GLN A 24 15.12 -4.06 17.61
CA GLN A 24 14.79 -4.10 19.04
C GLN A 24 13.86 -5.27 19.39
N LEU A 25 12.86 -5.54 18.54
CA LEU A 25 11.96 -6.68 18.71
C LEU A 25 12.73 -8.01 18.61
N LEU A 26 13.62 -8.12 17.62
CA LEU A 26 14.49 -9.29 17.45
C LEU A 26 15.40 -9.50 18.67
N LEU A 27 16.04 -8.44 19.16
CA LEU A 27 16.89 -8.49 20.36
C LEU A 27 16.10 -8.94 21.59
N MET A 28 14.89 -8.41 21.78
CA MET A 28 14.00 -8.82 22.87
C MET A 28 13.68 -10.31 22.82
N TYR A 29 13.39 -10.89 21.64
CA TYR A 29 13.15 -12.33 21.52
C TYR A 29 14.40 -13.14 21.89
N ILE A 30 15.59 -12.70 21.46
CA ILE A 30 16.86 -13.35 21.78
C ILE A 30 17.14 -13.31 23.28
N ASP A 31 16.95 -12.15 23.92
CA ASP A 31 17.18 -11.96 25.37
C ASP A 31 16.23 -12.83 26.22
N LEU A 32 15.02 -13.10 25.72
CA LEU A 32 14.05 -13.99 26.36
C LEU A 32 14.30 -15.49 26.06
N GLY A 33 15.34 -15.83 25.30
CA GLY A 33 15.62 -17.21 24.87
C GLY A 33 14.64 -17.76 23.83
N LYS A 34 13.83 -16.90 23.21
CA LYS A 34 12.80 -17.23 22.22
C LYS A 34 13.38 -17.26 20.80
N TYR A 35 14.31 -18.19 20.56
CA TYR A 35 15.07 -18.24 19.31
C TYR A 35 14.23 -18.59 18.08
N THR A 36 13.15 -19.36 18.24
CA THR A 36 12.25 -19.69 17.13
C THR A 36 11.49 -18.45 16.67
N GLU A 37 10.98 -17.67 17.60
CA GLU A 37 10.28 -16.41 17.34
C GLU A 37 11.22 -15.37 16.74
N ALA A 38 12.46 -15.27 17.24
CA ALA A 38 13.51 -14.45 16.64
C ALA A 38 13.76 -14.84 15.16
N LYS A 39 13.85 -16.13 14.86
CA LYS A 39 14.02 -16.63 13.49
C LYS A 39 12.82 -16.29 12.61
N ASN A 40 11.59 -16.49 13.11
CA ASN A 40 10.38 -16.18 12.37
C ASN A 40 10.28 -14.69 12.05
N CYS A 41 10.61 -13.82 13.02
CA CYS A 41 10.70 -12.38 12.82
C CYS A 41 11.65 -12.01 11.69
N ILE A 42 12.87 -12.59 11.65
CA ILE A 42 13.81 -12.36 10.53
C ILE A 42 13.22 -12.77 9.18
N LEU A 43 12.57 -13.93 9.11
CA LEU A 43 11.99 -14.44 7.87
C LEU A 43 10.84 -13.56 7.37
N GLU A 44 9.97 -13.13 8.28
CA GLU A 44 8.85 -12.21 7.99
C GLU A 44 9.39 -10.89 7.45
N LYS A 45 10.31 -10.24 8.16
CA LYS A 45 10.90 -8.96 7.71
C LYS A 45 11.66 -9.08 6.40
N THR A 46 12.34 -10.20 6.17
CA THR A 46 12.99 -10.49 4.88
C THR A 46 11.96 -10.60 3.75
N ALA A 47 10.86 -11.31 3.99
CA ALA A 47 9.78 -11.44 3.02
C ALA A 47 9.14 -10.08 2.71
N ASP A 48 8.93 -9.23 3.73
CA ASP A 48 8.36 -7.89 3.56
C ASP A 48 9.25 -7.02 2.67
N MET A 49 10.56 -7.00 2.93
CA MET A 49 11.52 -6.28 2.10
C MET A 49 11.56 -6.80 0.65
N GLN A 50 11.40 -8.11 0.45
CA GLN A 50 11.32 -8.70 -0.90
C GLN A 50 10.05 -8.29 -1.64
N ARG A 51 8.91 -8.17 -0.94
CA ARG A 51 7.65 -7.68 -1.53
C ARG A 51 7.78 -6.21 -1.92
N GLN A 52 8.36 -5.37 -1.06
CA GLN A 52 8.66 -3.96 -1.38
C GLN A 52 9.61 -3.85 -2.58
N ALA A 53 10.69 -4.63 -2.63
CA ALA A 53 11.62 -4.63 -3.76
C ALA A 53 10.95 -5.10 -5.07
N SER A 54 9.95 -5.98 -4.99
CA SER A 54 9.21 -6.43 -6.17
C SER A 54 8.35 -5.33 -6.77
N LEU A 55 7.87 -4.36 -5.98
CA LEU A 55 7.08 -3.23 -6.44
C LEU A 55 7.81 -2.41 -7.52
N GLN A 56 9.14 -2.29 -7.42
CA GLN A 56 9.99 -1.62 -8.42
C GLN A 56 9.87 -2.19 -9.83
N LYS A 57 9.45 -3.46 -9.96
CA LYS A 57 9.25 -4.10 -11.26
C LYS A 57 8.06 -3.52 -12.02
N LEU A 58 7.12 -2.85 -11.32
CA LEU A 58 5.92 -2.24 -11.91
C LEU A 58 6.27 -1.13 -12.90
N ARG A 59 7.37 -0.40 -12.68
CA ARG A 59 7.84 0.77 -13.46
C ARG A 59 6.88 1.97 -13.49
N LEU A 60 6.13 2.15 -12.42
CA LEU A 60 5.30 3.32 -12.17
C LEU A 60 5.87 4.07 -10.95
N PRO A 61 6.91 4.91 -11.12
CA PRO A 61 7.67 5.47 -10.00
C PRO A 61 6.83 6.34 -9.05
N ARG A 62 5.85 7.12 -9.54
CA ARG A 62 4.99 7.94 -8.66
C ARG A 62 4.05 7.06 -7.84
N THR A 63 3.51 6.02 -8.47
CA THR A 63 2.64 5.04 -7.81
C THR A 63 3.43 4.22 -6.79
N GLU A 64 4.66 3.80 -7.11
CA GLU A 64 5.55 3.10 -6.19
C GLU A 64 5.86 3.95 -4.94
N GLU A 65 6.22 5.22 -5.14
CA GLU A 65 6.47 6.17 -4.05
C GLU A 65 5.22 6.33 -3.18
N TRP A 66 4.06 6.50 -3.80
CA TRP A 66 2.79 6.64 -3.09
C TRP A 66 2.48 5.43 -2.21
N LEU A 67 2.60 4.22 -2.78
CA LEU A 67 2.34 2.96 -2.09
C LEU A 67 3.30 2.74 -0.91
N THR A 68 4.60 3.02 -1.13
CA THR A 68 5.64 2.78 -0.12
C THR A 68 5.57 3.79 1.03
N THR A 69 5.10 5.02 0.77
CA THR A 69 5.05 6.09 1.77
C THR A 69 3.70 6.24 2.45
N LEU A 70 2.69 5.47 2.04
CA LEU A 70 1.30 5.64 2.48
C LEU A 70 1.14 5.65 4.01
N GLU A 71 1.70 4.64 4.68
CA GLU A 71 1.62 4.49 6.15
C GLU A 71 2.30 5.66 6.89
N TRP A 72 3.43 6.16 6.38
CA TRP A 72 4.12 7.31 6.96
C TRP A 72 3.37 8.63 6.73
N ARG A 73 2.66 8.76 5.60
CA ARG A 73 1.85 9.93 5.25
C ARG A 73 0.52 9.97 6.03
N TYR A 74 -0.01 8.79 6.38
CA TYR A 74 -1.25 8.62 7.11
C TYR A 74 -1.07 7.62 8.25
N SER A 75 -0.64 8.12 9.42
CA SER A 75 -0.35 7.30 10.61
C SER A 75 -1.54 6.51 11.18
N VAL A 76 -2.75 6.77 10.68
CA VAL A 76 -3.97 6.04 11.04
C VAL A 76 -4.10 4.73 10.25
N LEU A 77 -3.35 4.59 9.17
CA LEU A 77 -3.32 3.37 8.36
C LEU A 77 -2.20 2.45 8.85
N THR A 78 -2.43 1.15 8.76
CA THR A 78 -1.40 0.11 8.90
C THR A 78 -1.40 -0.69 7.60
N VAL A 79 -0.33 -0.62 6.83
CA VAL A 79 -0.32 -1.08 5.44
C VAL A 79 0.36 -2.43 5.33
N GLU A 80 -0.33 -3.41 4.76
CA GLU A 80 0.26 -4.67 4.32
C GLU A 80 0.34 -4.71 2.80
N LEU A 81 1.55 -4.77 2.25
CA LEU A 81 1.77 -4.79 0.80
C LEU A 81 2.08 -6.21 0.31
N TYR A 82 1.32 -6.64 -0.70
CA TYR A 82 1.52 -7.87 -1.44
C TYR A 82 1.74 -7.54 -2.92
N CYS A 83 2.79 -8.10 -3.51
CA CYS A 83 3.18 -7.82 -4.89
C CYS A 83 3.44 -9.12 -5.64
N ASP A 84 2.74 -9.32 -6.75
CA ASP A 84 3.05 -10.34 -7.76
C ASP A 84 3.16 -9.68 -9.14
N ILE A 85 4.39 -9.30 -9.51
CA ILE A 85 4.66 -8.51 -10.72
C ILE A 85 5.39 -9.36 -11.74
N VAL A 86 4.64 -9.85 -12.73
CA VAL A 86 5.16 -10.61 -13.88
C VAL A 86 5.55 -9.67 -15.03
N SER A 87 4.81 -8.58 -15.24
CA SER A 87 4.99 -7.65 -16.35
C SER A 87 5.07 -6.20 -15.89
N LYS A 88 5.92 -5.41 -16.54
CA LYS A 88 6.02 -3.96 -16.30
C LYS A 88 4.88 -3.18 -16.95
N ILE A 89 4.55 -2.03 -16.39
CA ILE A 89 3.63 -1.05 -16.95
C ILE A 89 4.44 0.19 -17.35
N ASP A 90 4.86 0.27 -18.62
CA ASP A 90 5.60 1.44 -19.12
C ASP A 90 4.63 2.52 -19.64
N SER A 91 3.91 3.21 -18.73
CA SER A 91 3.05 4.34 -19.09
C SER A 91 3.15 5.47 -18.07
N SER A 92 3.81 6.57 -18.45
CA SER A 92 3.98 7.74 -17.57
C SER A 92 2.68 8.50 -17.32
N ASP A 93 1.76 8.50 -18.29
CA ASP A 93 0.46 9.15 -18.14
C ASP A 93 -0.39 8.39 -17.12
N LEU A 94 -0.37 7.05 -17.20
CA LEU A 94 -1.05 6.19 -16.24
C LEU A 94 -0.46 6.37 -14.83
N ASP A 95 0.87 6.39 -14.69
CA ASP A 95 1.54 6.58 -13.40
C ASP A 95 1.04 7.85 -12.68
N GLN A 96 0.91 8.94 -13.43
CA GLN A 96 0.43 10.20 -12.88
C GLN A 96 -1.04 10.14 -12.48
N VAL A 97 -1.91 9.63 -13.36
CA VAL A 97 -3.36 9.58 -13.09
C VAL A 97 -3.66 8.61 -11.95
N LEU A 98 -2.96 7.48 -11.88
CA LEU A 98 -3.12 6.47 -10.86
C LEU A 98 -2.70 6.98 -9.47
N ALA A 99 -1.53 7.62 -9.35
CA ALA A 99 -1.08 8.18 -8.08
C ALA A 99 -2.05 9.26 -7.55
N VAL A 100 -2.57 10.13 -8.43
CA VAL A 100 -3.57 11.14 -8.06
C VAL A 100 -4.89 10.49 -7.65
N TYR A 101 -5.31 9.45 -8.35
CA TYR A 101 -6.53 8.72 -8.03
C TYR A 101 -6.44 8.05 -6.66
N LEU A 102 -5.35 7.33 -6.40
CA LEU A 102 -5.07 6.67 -5.13
C LEU A 102 -5.05 7.68 -3.97
N GLU A 103 -4.41 8.83 -4.17
CA GLU A 103 -4.40 9.93 -3.20
C GLU A 103 -5.81 10.42 -2.87
N ASN A 104 -6.62 10.70 -3.89
CA ASN A 104 -7.99 11.16 -3.71
C ASN A 104 -8.84 10.09 -3.00
N LEU A 105 -8.66 8.82 -3.35
CA LEU A 105 -9.35 7.69 -2.71
C LEU A 105 -9.05 7.66 -1.21
N VAL A 106 -7.78 7.69 -0.81
CA VAL A 106 -7.41 7.68 0.60
C VAL A 106 -7.92 8.92 1.33
N GLN A 107 -7.85 10.11 0.72
CA GLN A 107 -8.40 11.33 1.33
C GLN A 107 -9.92 11.26 1.58
N LEU A 108 -10.66 10.48 0.79
CA LEU A 108 -12.08 10.21 1.03
C LEU A 108 -12.29 9.21 2.17
N VAL A 109 -11.42 8.20 2.30
CA VAL A 109 -11.53 7.14 3.33
C VAL A 109 -11.13 7.65 4.72
N ILE A 110 -10.03 8.41 4.81
CA ILE A 110 -9.45 8.84 6.10
C ILE A 110 -10.47 9.48 7.06
N PRO A 111 -11.36 10.40 6.63
CA PRO A 111 -12.39 10.98 7.51
C PRO A 111 -13.41 9.98 8.06
N THR A 112 -13.54 8.80 7.46
CA THR A 112 -14.49 7.77 7.89
C THR A 112 -13.93 6.80 8.91
N ILE A 113 -12.60 6.78 9.09
CA ILE A 113 -11.95 5.98 10.11
C ILE A 113 -12.26 6.56 11.49
N GLU A 114 -12.58 5.71 12.47
CA GLU A 114 -12.91 6.18 13.80
C GLU A 114 -11.70 6.88 14.45
N ARG A 115 -11.99 7.95 15.20
CA ARG A 115 -10.95 8.65 15.96
C ARG A 115 -10.29 7.67 16.91
N TYR A 116 -8.94 7.65 16.90
CA TYR A 116 -8.08 6.83 17.75
C TYR A 116 -8.05 5.33 17.44
N THR A 117 -8.55 4.92 16.27
CA THR A 117 -8.36 3.55 15.76
C THR A 117 -7.37 3.55 14.61
N ASN A 118 -6.58 2.48 14.49
CA ASN A 118 -5.81 2.22 13.28
C ASN A 118 -6.70 1.43 12.31
N CYS A 119 -6.62 1.74 11.02
CA CYS A 119 -7.28 1.00 9.96
C CYS A 119 -6.24 0.14 9.25
N ALA A 120 -6.41 -1.18 9.29
CA ALA A 120 -5.59 -2.09 8.51
C ALA A 120 -5.98 -1.99 7.03
N VAL A 121 -4.99 -1.82 6.16
CA VAL A 121 -5.15 -1.74 4.71
C VAL A 121 -4.26 -2.78 4.06
N ALA A 122 -4.87 -3.81 3.47
CA ALA A 122 -4.15 -4.75 2.63
C ALA A 122 -4.12 -4.20 1.20
N ILE A 123 -2.94 -4.09 0.62
CA ILE A 123 -2.72 -3.65 -0.75
C ILE A 123 -2.15 -4.80 -1.55
N GLU A 124 -2.81 -5.16 -2.64
CA GLU A 124 -2.35 -6.20 -3.56
C GLU A 124 -2.09 -5.60 -4.94
N VAL A 125 -0.84 -5.72 -5.41
CA VAL A 125 -0.42 -5.27 -6.73
C VAL A 125 -0.08 -6.48 -7.58
N VAL A 126 -0.89 -6.75 -8.60
CA VAL A 126 -0.73 -7.90 -9.48
C VAL A 126 -0.59 -7.44 -10.92
N THR A 127 0.36 -8.03 -11.64
CA THR A 127 0.45 -7.89 -13.10
C THR A 127 0.65 -9.25 -13.73
N ASN A 128 -0.01 -9.49 -14.85
CA ASN A 128 0.21 -10.66 -15.70
C ASN A 128 0.63 -10.19 -17.10
N GLU A 129 0.60 -11.07 -18.10
CA GLU A 129 1.01 -10.72 -19.47
C GLU A 129 0.03 -9.76 -20.19
N THR A 130 -1.22 -9.66 -19.71
CA THR A 130 -2.35 -9.04 -20.40
C THR A 130 -3.07 -7.97 -19.59
N SER A 131 -2.90 -7.94 -18.28
CA SER A 131 -3.59 -7.01 -17.38
C SER A 131 -2.80 -6.73 -16.11
N TRP A 132 -3.20 -5.66 -15.45
CA TRP A 132 -2.70 -5.26 -14.14
C TRP A 132 -3.87 -4.92 -13.21
N SER A 133 -3.65 -5.06 -11.92
CA SER A 133 -4.59 -4.65 -10.88
C SER A 133 -3.87 -4.16 -9.62
N ILE A 134 -4.43 -3.13 -9.00
CA ILE A 134 -4.08 -2.67 -7.66
C ILE A 134 -5.36 -2.70 -6.83
N GLN A 135 -5.37 -3.54 -5.80
CA GLN A 135 -6.48 -3.70 -4.88
C GLN A 135 -6.12 -3.09 -3.53
N LEU A 136 -7.00 -2.27 -2.96
CA LEU A 136 -6.89 -1.74 -1.61
C LEU A 136 -8.08 -2.25 -0.80
N ALA A 137 -7.83 -3.06 0.22
CA ALA A 137 -8.81 -3.59 1.14
C ALA A 137 -8.67 -2.93 2.51
N PHE A 138 -9.58 -2.00 2.81
CA PHE A 138 -9.67 -1.30 4.08
C PHE A 138 -10.55 -2.09 5.04
N SER A 139 -10.02 -2.42 6.22
CA SER A 139 -10.74 -3.16 7.26
C SER A 139 -11.32 -2.21 8.32
N GLU A 140 -12.41 -2.66 8.95
CA GLU A 140 -13.06 -2.01 10.10
C GLU A 140 -13.69 -0.63 9.83
N LEU A 141 -14.10 -0.39 8.58
CA LEU A 141 -14.82 0.85 8.23
C LEU A 141 -16.28 0.80 8.70
N ARG A 142 -16.76 1.88 9.34
CA ARG A 142 -18.16 2.00 9.82
C ARG A 142 -19.13 2.65 8.82
N THR A 143 -18.61 3.29 7.77
CA THR A 143 -19.44 3.94 6.76
C THR A 143 -19.94 2.93 5.74
N LYS A 144 -21.25 3.03 5.41
CA LYS A 144 -21.94 2.15 4.46
C LYS A 144 -21.98 2.66 3.01
N GLN A 145 -21.34 3.81 2.74
CA GLN A 145 -21.34 4.40 1.41
C GLN A 145 -20.27 5.50 1.28
N LEU A 146 -19.29 5.27 0.40
CA LEU A 146 -18.42 6.31 -0.15
C LEU A 146 -18.74 6.46 -1.63
N ASP A 147 -18.85 7.69 -2.10
CA ASP A 147 -18.99 7.99 -3.53
C ASP A 147 -17.58 7.94 -4.15
N ILE A 148 -17.15 6.74 -4.57
CA ILE A 148 -15.90 6.60 -5.33
C ILE A 148 -16.20 6.89 -6.81
N PRO A 149 -15.41 7.74 -7.47
CA PRO A 149 -15.45 7.83 -8.93
C PRO A 149 -15.03 6.49 -9.56
N GLU A 150 -16.01 5.80 -10.17
CA GLU A 150 -15.88 4.43 -10.69
C GLU A 150 -15.09 4.33 -12.00
N ASN A 151 -14.85 5.43 -12.72
CA ASN A 151 -14.25 5.35 -14.06
C ASN A 151 -13.27 6.48 -14.37
N SER A 152 -12.08 6.08 -14.80
CA SER A 152 -11.13 6.91 -15.53
C SER A 152 -11.10 6.46 -16.98
N SER A 153 -10.72 7.33 -17.92
CA SER A 153 -10.51 6.92 -19.31
C SER A 153 -9.36 5.92 -19.50
N GLN A 154 -8.53 5.71 -18.46
CA GLN A 154 -7.32 4.90 -18.53
C GLN A 154 -7.38 3.59 -17.73
N PHE A 155 -8.36 3.42 -16.83
CA PHE A 155 -8.51 2.23 -16.00
C PHE A 155 -9.95 2.09 -15.49
N THR A 156 -10.30 0.86 -15.12
CA THR A 156 -11.58 0.52 -14.50
C THR A 156 -11.42 0.47 -12.99
N VAL A 157 -12.46 0.88 -12.26
CA VAL A 157 -12.50 0.76 -10.80
C VAL A 157 -13.71 -0.07 -10.41
N GLU A 158 -13.47 -1.12 -9.66
CA GLU A 158 -14.49 -1.97 -9.06
C GLU A 158 -14.46 -1.75 -7.55
N VAL A 159 -15.65 -1.56 -6.97
CA VAL A 159 -15.81 -1.30 -5.55
C VAL A 159 -16.70 -2.37 -4.96
N HIS A 160 -16.15 -3.10 -4.00
CA HIS A 160 -16.86 -4.13 -3.26
C HIS A 160 -16.94 -3.75 -1.79
N GLU A 161 -18.17 -3.59 -1.31
CA GLU A 161 -18.46 -3.38 0.11
C GLU A 161 -18.98 -4.67 0.72
N GLU A 162 -18.19 -5.22 1.64
CA GLU A 162 -18.61 -6.31 2.51
C GLU A 162 -18.67 -5.81 3.95
N SER A 163 -19.37 -6.53 4.84
CA SER A 163 -19.64 -6.04 6.20
C SER A 163 -18.34 -5.65 6.94
N ASN A 164 -18.13 -4.34 7.15
CA ASN A 164 -16.93 -3.71 7.72
C ASN A 164 -15.63 -3.81 6.90
N GLN A 165 -15.69 -4.24 5.64
CA GLN A 165 -14.53 -4.25 4.76
C GLN A 165 -14.87 -3.59 3.43
N TRP A 166 -13.99 -2.70 2.99
CA TRP A 166 -14.16 -2.02 1.73
C TRP A 166 -12.98 -2.31 0.83
N THR A 167 -13.28 -2.88 -0.34
CA THR A 167 -12.27 -3.32 -1.30
C THR A 167 -12.44 -2.52 -2.57
N VAL A 168 -11.37 -1.84 -2.98
CA VAL A 168 -11.32 -1.06 -4.21
C VAL A 168 -10.28 -1.69 -5.11
N THR A 169 -10.71 -2.20 -6.25
CA THR A 169 -9.85 -2.83 -7.24
C THR A 169 -9.76 -1.91 -8.46
N ILE A 170 -8.56 -1.42 -8.72
CA ILE A 170 -8.24 -0.60 -9.88
C ILE A 170 -7.52 -1.49 -10.88
N GLY A 171 -7.96 -1.56 -12.13
CA GLY A 171 -7.36 -2.45 -13.11
C GLY A 171 -7.35 -1.91 -14.53
N GLY A 172 -6.51 -2.50 -15.37
CA GLY A 172 -6.41 -2.16 -16.78
C GLY A 172 -5.74 -3.27 -17.60
N GLN A 173 -5.82 -3.14 -18.92
CA GLN A 173 -5.18 -4.08 -19.84
C GLN A 173 -3.77 -3.61 -20.24
N LEU A 174 -2.84 -4.57 -20.33
CA LEU A 174 -1.50 -4.38 -20.86
C LEU A 174 -1.54 -4.66 -22.37
N GLY A 175 -1.32 -3.63 -23.19
CA GLY A 175 -1.29 -3.77 -24.66
C GLY A 175 -2.45 -3.13 -25.44
N GLY A 176 -3.26 -2.30 -24.78
CA GLY A 176 -4.28 -1.45 -25.44
C GLY A 176 -3.94 0.04 -25.34
N LEU A 177 -2.83 0.47 -25.93
CA LEU A 177 -2.49 1.87 -26.22
C LEU A 177 -2.02 1.99 -27.67
#